data_AF-G1UZL6-F1
#
_entry.id   AF-G1UZL6-F1
#
_cell.length_a   1.000
_cell.length_b   1.000
_cell.length_c   1.000
_cell.angle_alpha   90.00
_cell.angle_beta   90.00
_cell.angle_gamma   90.00
#
_symmetry.space_group_name_H-M   'P 1'
#
loop_
_entity.id
_entity.type
_entity.pdbx_description
1 polymer ?
#
loop_
_entity_poly.entity_id
_entity_poly.type
_entity_poly.pdbx_seq_one_letter_code
_entity_poly.pdbx_strand_id
1 'polypeptide(L)' 'MAQVNKAHLTPPKRRLIELMQDINFGRITNIPVRDGEPELTPDTVIEREIKLGGQSGPRPERD' A
#
# COMPACT_ATOMS: atom_id res chain seq x y z
N MET A 1 23.80 -6.90 -0.40
CA MET A 1 22.37 -6.88 -0.01
C MET A 1 21.56 -7.20 -1.25
N ALA A 2 20.62 -8.15 -1.20
CA ALA A 2 19.80 -8.47 -2.37
C ALA A 2 18.95 -7.26 -2.73
N GLN A 3 18.96 -6.85 -4.00
CA GLN A 3 18.11 -5.77 -4.48
C GLN A 3 16.66 -6.25 -4.44
N VAL A 4 15.88 -5.74 -3.48
CA VAL A 4 14.47 -6.09 -3.32
C VAL A 4 13.69 -5.39 -4.43
N ASN A 5 13.00 -6.17 -5.27
CA ASN A 5 12.18 -5.70 -6.38
C ASN A 5 10.73 -6.14 -6.18
N LYS A 6 9.75 -5.27 -6.45
CA LYS A 6 8.30 -5.58 -6.41
C LYS A 6 7.94 -6.81 -7.27
N ALA A 7 8.73 -7.12 -8.29
CA ALA A 7 8.57 -8.31 -9.13
C ALA A 7 8.67 -9.63 -8.33
N HIS A 8 9.43 -9.64 -7.22
CA HIS A 8 9.55 -10.82 -6.35
C HIS A 8 8.41 -10.96 -5.34
N LEU A 9 7.47 -10.00 -5.31
CA LEU A 9 6.28 -10.08 -4.47
C LEU A 9 5.16 -10.80 -5.23
N THR A 10 4.40 -11.59 -4.47
CA THR A 10 3.09 -12.07 -4.90
C THR A 10 2.18 -10.89 -5.27
N PRO A 11 1.20 -11.10 -6.16
CA PRO A 11 0.28 -10.04 -6.56
C PRO A 11 -0.42 -9.31 -5.38
N PRO A 12 -0.90 -9.98 -4.32
CA PRO A 12 -1.56 -9.30 -3.21
C PRO A 12 -0.61 -8.40 -2.41
N LYS A 13 0.61 -8.86 -2.12
CA LYS A 13 1.65 -8.06 -1.47
C LYS A 13 2.04 -6.83 -2.29
N ARG A 14 2.21 -7.00 -3.60
CA ARG A 14 2.51 -5.89 -4.52
C ARG A 14 1.40 -4.85 -4.50
N ARG A 15 0.14 -5.29 -4.58
CA ARG A 15 -1.02 -4.42 -4.57
C ARG A 15 -1.13 -3.60 -3.28
N LEU A 16 -0.81 -4.21 -2.13
CA LEU A 16 -0.77 -3.49 -0.86
C LEU A 16 0.30 -2.40 -0.85
N ILE A 17 1.51 -2.69 -1.35
CA ILE A 17 2.58 -1.68 -1.43
C ILE A 17 2.19 -0.54 -2.36
N GLU A 18 1.66 -0.84 -3.54
CA GLU A 18 1.16 0.19 -4.47
C GLU A 18 0.10 1.05 -3.79
N LEU A 19 -0.85 0.44 -3.07
CA LEU A 19 -1.87 1.19 -2.34
C LEU A 19 -1.25 2.10 -1.26
N MET A 20 -0.25 1.63 -0.52
CA MET A 20 0.47 2.46 0.46
C MET A 20 1.20 3.64 -0.20
N GLN A 21 1.80 3.40 -1.37
CA GLN A 21 2.47 4.44 -2.16
C GLN A 21 1.48 5.46 -2.72
N ASP A 22 0.27 5.02 -3.09
CA ASP A 22 -0.80 5.86 -3.62
C ASP A 22 -1.37 6.80 -2.57
N ILE A 23 -1.65 6.27 -1.37
CA ILE A 23 -2.19 7.09 -0.29
C ILE A 23 -1.13 8.03 0.29
N ASN A 24 0.13 7.58 0.33
CA ASN A 24 1.32 8.22 0.92
C ASN A 24 1.21 8.52 2.43
N PHE A 25 0.14 9.20 2.84
CA PHE A 25 -0.20 9.49 4.23
C PHE A 25 -1.61 8.97 4.56
N GLY A 26 -1.73 8.22 5.63
CA GLY A 26 -3.00 7.66 6.06
C GLY A 26 -2.86 6.30 6.74
N ARG A 27 -3.96 5.58 6.78
CA ARG A 27 -4.09 4.24 7.36
C ARG A 27 -4.87 3.33 6.41
N ILE A 28 -4.49 2.07 6.39
CA ILE A 28 -5.28 1.01 5.77
C ILE A 28 -5.57 -0.01 6.86
N THR A 29 -6.84 -0.26 7.13
CA THR A 29 -7.30 -1.14 8.21
C THR A 29 -8.22 -2.23 7.65
N ASN A 30 -8.50 -3.25 8.46
CA ASN A 30 -9.30 -4.42 8.06
C ASN A 30 -8.71 -5.13 6.82
N ILE A 31 -7.40 -5.39 6.86
CA ILE A 31 -6.71 -6.22 5.87
C ILE A 31 -6.47 -7.59 6.51
N PRO A 32 -7.35 -8.58 6.30
CA PRO A 32 -7.06 -9.93 6.73
C PRO A 32 -5.81 -10.47 6.04
N VAL A 33 -5.04 -11.26 6.77
CA VAL A 33 -3.90 -12.01 6.23
C VAL A 33 -4.31 -13.48 6.19
N ARG A 34 -4.39 -14.05 4.99
CA ARG A 34 -4.71 -15.47 4.77
C ARG A 34 -3.59 -16.11 4.00
N ASP A 35 -3.09 -17.25 4.48
CA ASP A 35 -1.96 -17.97 3.88
C ASP A 35 -0.70 -17.10 3.67
N GLY A 36 -0.50 -16.11 4.56
CA GLY A 36 0.63 -15.17 4.46
C GLY A 36 0.48 -14.09 3.39
N GLU A 37 -0.72 -13.94 2.81
CA GLU A 37 -1.06 -12.93 1.81
C GLU A 37 -2.07 -11.91 2.37
N PRO A 38 -1.88 -10.60 2.11
CA PRO A 38 -2.87 -9.59 2.47
C PRO A 38 -4.04 -9.61 1.48
N GLU A 39 -5.27 -9.65 1.96
CA GLU A 39 -6.46 -9.60 1.12
C GLU A 39 -7.17 -8.25 1.23
N LEU A 40 -7.33 -7.56 0.10
CA LEU A 40 -8.20 -6.40 0.00
C LEU A 40 -9.64 -6.90 -0.19
N THR A 41 -10.49 -6.63 0.79
CA THR A 41 -11.88 -7.07 0.82
C THR A 41 -12.82 -5.86 0.80
N PRO A 42 -14.13 -6.05 0.60
CA PRO A 42 -15.10 -4.96 0.73
C PRO A 42 -15.06 -4.25 2.10
N ASP A 43 -14.60 -4.94 3.16
CA ASP A 43 -14.50 -4.40 4.51
C ASP A 43 -13.19 -3.65 4.77
N THR A 44 -12.25 -3.66 3.81
CA THR A 44 -10.99 -2.92 3.91
C THR A 44 -11.25 -1.42 3.89
N VAL A 45 -10.76 -0.72 4.91
CA VAL A 45 -10.96 0.72 5.08
C VAL A 45 -9.67 1.46 4.78
N ILE A 46 -9.76 2.51 3.97
CA ILE A 46 -8.64 3.37 3.60
C ILE A 46 -8.94 4.78 4.10
N GLU A 47 -8.16 5.22 5.09
CA GLU A 47 -8.25 6.57 5.66
C GLU A 47 -7.07 7.38 5.14
N ARG A 48 -7.30 8.30 4.20
CA ARG A 48 -6.24 9.16 3.68
C ARG A 48 -6.09 10.42 4.52
N GLU A 49 -4.87 10.71 4.93
CA GLU A 49 -4.53 11.95 5.61
C GLU A 49 -3.97 12.95 4.59
N ILE A 50 -4.61 14.11 4.43
CA ILE A 50 -4.13 15.15 3.51
C ILE A 50 -3.31 16.15 4.32
N LYS A 51 -2.01 16.29 3.99
CA LYS A 51 -1.14 17.30 4.57
C LYS A 51 -1.34 18.62 3.83
N LEU A 52 -2.06 19.56 4.44
CA LEU A 52 -2.24 20.91 3.89
C LEU A 52 -0.90 21.64 3.86
N GLY A 53 -0.51 22.17 2.71
CA GLY A 53 0.78 22.86 2.51
C GLY A 53 1.99 21.94 2.31
N GLY A 54 1.80 20.61 2.27
CA GLY A 54 2.85 19.63 1.99
C GLY A 54 2.56 18.78 0.75
N GLN A 55 3.53 17.97 0.34
CA GLN A 55 3.34 17.01 -0.75
C GLN A 55 2.46 15.85 -0.28
N SER A 56 1.22 15.77 -0.79
CA SER A 56 0.26 14.70 -0.49
C SER A 56 0.00 13.75 -1.68
N GLY A 57 0.74 13.90 -2.79
CA GLY A 57 0.63 13.02 -3.96
C GLY A 57 1.22 11.63 -3.73
N PRO A 58 1.04 10.69 -4.69
CA PRO A 58 1.68 9.37 -4.64
C PRO A 58 3.20 9.47 -4.54
N ARG A 59 3.81 8.45 -3.96
CA ARG A 59 5.27 8.40 -3.83
C ARG A 59 5.96 8.13 -5.19
N PRO A 60 7.15 8.72 -5.46
CA PRO A 60 7.87 8.54 -6.73
C PRO A 60 8.20 7.08 -7.06
N GLU A 61 8.42 6.24 -6.05
CA GLU A 61 8.71 4.80 -6.21
C GLU A 61 7.49 3.94 -6.57
N ARG A 62 6.36 4.56 -6.93
CA ARG A 62 5.20 3.84 -7.48
C ARG A 62 5.54 3.24 -8.85
N ASP A 63 6.17 4.04 -9.70
CA ASP A 63 6.58 3.73 -11.07
C ASP A 63 7.96 3.03 -11.11
#